data_AF-A0A8H5RV53-F1
#
_entry.id   AF-A0A8H5RV53-F1
#
_cell.length_a   1.000
_cell.length_b   1.000
_cell.length_c   1.000
_cell.angle_alpha   90.00
_cell.angle_beta   90.00
_cell.angle_gamma   90.00
#
_symmetry.space_group_name_H-M   'P 1'
#
loop_
_entity.id
_entity.type
_entity.pdbx_description
1 polymer ?
#
loop_
_entity_poly.entity_id
_entity_poly.type
_entity_poly.pdbx_seq_one_letter_code
_entity_poly.pdbx_strand_id
1 'polypeptide(L)'
;MLGIRVVGLAIAAQLSRIHDITIIAKNLPGDRPTLEWASPWAGANFVAGYCTLPRDRMMQRDTFIELWRLASRYPESSVKKIPMEEFFDKERTEDDLWFKDFVPDFRLLTEEELPEGAKGGYTTIVLNPNIFLVWMRKTLETSGVKFERMDLHALSDARHLGHDILINASGLGPKYLVDVQDPDMLFLKGQIILVKSDYKKCMMRDDGRNYTYVIPRLDGTVIVGGIRDPNVSNTEVDLDVDKDITRRINKTLPANFSADPAEYDIVGHNVGIRPYRSTGMRIEKDIKNGQNIIHAYGITGGGYIFGFGVAREVAKLVDDFIDLFLTTKHNEDAGAHSHAEVKGSESNAAPDTCNENILSWLDSTFGNECLPTFEEGGWVLMLSDEENAMVRRSYFELDEDLIFSRHWPLNPSPP
;
A
#
# COMPACT_ATOMS: atom_id res chain seq x y z
N MET A 1 16.18 4.00 -3.45
CA MET A 1 15.16 3.25 -2.69
C MET A 1 15.55 1.79 -2.56
N LEU A 2 15.67 1.25 -1.34
CA LEU A 2 16.02 -0.13 -1.06
C LEU A 2 14.78 -1.02 -0.89
N GLY A 3 14.68 -2.07 -1.72
CA GLY A 3 13.64 -3.10 -1.64
C GLY A 3 12.50 -2.91 -2.62
N ILE A 4 12.09 -4.02 -3.25
CA ILE A 4 11.11 -4.07 -4.35
C ILE A 4 9.94 -5.02 -4.06
N ARG A 5 9.67 -5.22 -2.77
CA ARG A 5 8.39 -5.83 -2.36
C ARG A 5 7.26 -4.92 -2.83
N VAL A 6 6.02 -5.41 -2.80
CA VAL A 6 4.84 -4.63 -3.25
C VAL A 6 4.77 -3.23 -2.63
N VAL A 7 5.18 -3.09 -1.37
CA VAL A 7 5.32 -1.81 -0.66
C VAL A 7 6.30 -0.88 -1.36
N GLY A 8 7.47 -1.43 -1.73
CA GLY A 8 8.50 -0.66 -2.38
C GLY A 8 8.11 -0.17 -3.77
N LEU A 9 7.45 -1.05 -4.53
CA LEU A 9 6.87 -0.70 -5.84
C LEU A 9 5.76 0.34 -5.72
N ALA A 10 4.91 0.26 -4.70
CA ALA A 10 3.86 1.24 -4.45
C ALA A 10 4.42 2.62 -4.08
N ILE A 11 5.44 2.68 -3.22
CA ILE A 11 6.16 3.93 -2.90
C ILE A 11 6.78 4.53 -4.15
N ALA A 12 7.50 3.75 -4.96
CA ALA A 12 8.11 4.24 -6.19
C ALA A 12 7.06 4.77 -7.18
N ALA A 13 5.91 4.11 -7.29
CA ALA A 13 4.81 4.56 -8.12
C ALA A 13 4.18 5.89 -7.66
N GLN A 14 4.17 6.14 -6.35
CA GLN A 14 3.72 7.40 -5.78
C GLN A 14 4.74 8.52 -6.05
N LEU A 15 6.03 8.25 -5.86
CA LEU A 15 7.09 9.27 -5.87
C LEU A 15 7.67 9.59 -7.26
N SER A 16 7.67 8.62 -8.18
CA SER A 16 8.29 8.76 -9.53
C SER A 16 7.65 9.82 -10.43
N ARG A 17 6.56 10.46 -9.98
CA ARG A 17 5.90 11.54 -10.71
C ARG A 17 6.64 12.87 -10.63
N ILE A 18 7.41 13.06 -9.57
CA ILE A 18 8.05 14.33 -9.23
C ILE A 18 9.52 14.15 -8.82
N HIS A 19 10.00 12.91 -8.67
CA HIS A 19 11.35 12.60 -8.24
C HIS A 19 12.01 11.56 -9.13
N ASP A 20 13.34 11.65 -9.26
CA ASP A 20 14.17 10.63 -9.88
C ASP A 20 14.33 9.44 -8.93
N ILE A 21 13.74 8.31 -9.29
CA ILE A 21 13.75 7.10 -8.46
C ILE A 21 14.68 6.04 -9.05
N THR A 22 15.64 5.60 -8.23
CA THR A 22 16.38 4.36 -8.45
C THR A 22 16.00 3.35 -7.37
N ILE A 23 15.51 2.19 -7.77
CA ILE A 23 15.22 1.05 -6.89
C ILE A 23 16.42 0.11 -6.90
N ILE A 24 16.96 -0.16 -5.73
CA ILE A 24 18.02 -1.14 -5.50
C ILE A 24 17.44 -2.33 -4.73
N ALA A 25 17.63 -3.55 -5.24
CA ALA A 25 17.13 -4.75 -4.57
C ALA A 25 17.86 -6.03 -4.99
N LYS A 26 17.97 -6.98 -4.04
CA LYS A 26 18.57 -8.30 -4.28
C LYS A 26 17.73 -9.17 -5.22
N ASN A 27 16.42 -9.20 -5.01
CA ASN A 27 15.42 -9.92 -5.82
C ASN A 27 14.58 -8.89 -6.56
N LEU A 28 14.19 -9.14 -7.81
CA LEU A 28 13.36 -8.27 -8.65
C LEU A 28 12.13 -9.02 -9.17
N PRO A 29 11.00 -8.33 -9.48
CA PRO A 29 9.88 -8.90 -10.22
C PRO A 29 10.34 -9.62 -11.49
N GLY A 30 9.94 -10.88 -11.64
CA GLY A 30 10.38 -11.80 -12.69
C GLY A 30 11.40 -12.84 -12.23
N ASP A 31 12.05 -12.65 -11.07
CA ASP A 31 12.94 -13.66 -10.50
C ASP A 31 12.18 -14.87 -9.97
N ARG A 32 12.90 -15.99 -9.81
CA ARG A 32 12.37 -17.12 -9.04
C ARG A 32 12.13 -16.68 -7.59
N PRO A 33 10.97 -17.02 -6.99
CA PRO A 33 10.69 -16.70 -5.60
C PRO A 33 11.76 -17.25 -4.64
N THR A 34 12.14 -16.44 -3.64
CA THR A 34 13.11 -16.79 -2.60
C THR A 34 12.53 -16.57 -1.21
N LEU A 35 13.16 -17.14 -0.18
CA LEU A 35 12.70 -17.03 1.22
C LEU A 35 12.68 -15.58 1.71
N GLU A 36 13.66 -14.82 1.23
CA GLU A 36 13.90 -13.43 1.57
C GLU A 36 12.96 -12.47 0.83
N TRP A 37 12.06 -12.98 -0.01
CA TRP A 37 11.16 -12.17 -0.83
C TRP A 37 9.71 -12.65 -0.71
N ALA A 38 8.95 -12.05 0.21
CA ALA A 38 7.59 -12.49 0.56
C ALA A 38 6.55 -12.25 -0.55
N SER A 39 6.75 -11.25 -1.41
CA SER A 39 5.69 -10.74 -2.30
C SER A 39 5.12 -11.75 -3.30
N PRO A 40 5.92 -12.63 -3.94
CA PRO A 40 5.40 -13.64 -4.86
C PRO A 40 4.62 -14.78 -4.18
N TRP A 41 4.85 -15.01 -2.89
CA TRP A 41 4.23 -16.11 -2.13
C TRP A 41 2.81 -15.78 -1.64
N ALA A 42 2.33 -14.54 -1.84
CA ALA A 42 1.03 -14.12 -1.37
C ALA A 42 -0.13 -14.74 -2.18
N GLY A 43 -1.35 -14.63 -1.64
CA GLY A 43 -2.58 -15.05 -2.32
C GLY A 43 -2.81 -14.31 -3.65
N ALA A 44 -3.18 -13.03 -3.68
CA ALA A 44 -3.43 -12.09 -2.57
C ALA A 44 -4.82 -11.43 -2.75
N ASN A 45 -5.45 -11.03 -1.67
CA ASN A 45 -6.69 -10.26 -1.68
C ASN A 45 -6.57 -9.02 -0.80
N PHE A 46 -7.53 -8.11 -0.92
CA PHE A 46 -7.71 -7.02 0.03
C PHE A 46 -8.71 -7.45 1.12
N VAL A 47 -8.27 -7.45 2.37
CA VAL A 47 -9.14 -7.69 3.54
C VAL A 47 -8.99 -6.51 4.46
N ALA A 48 -10.09 -5.81 4.69
CA ALA A 48 -10.11 -4.70 5.62
C ALA A 48 -10.17 -5.20 7.07
N GLY A 49 -9.48 -4.52 7.97
CA GLY A 49 -9.52 -4.82 9.40
C GLY A 49 -8.14 -4.99 10.05
N TYR A 50 -8.14 -5.46 11.30
CA TYR A 50 -6.93 -5.64 12.13
C TYR A 50 -6.09 -4.36 12.33
N CYS A 51 -6.75 -3.20 12.32
CA CYS A 51 -6.12 -1.90 12.56
C CYS A 51 -6.34 -1.45 14.00
N THR A 52 -5.26 -1.24 14.76
CA THR A 52 -5.34 -0.68 16.12
C THR A 52 -5.30 0.84 16.12
N LEU A 53 -4.67 1.45 15.11
CA LEU A 53 -4.52 2.90 15.02
C LEU A 53 -5.40 3.49 13.90
N PRO A 54 -5.96 4.71 14.05
CA PRO A 54 -6.70 5.39 12.98
C PRO A 54 -5.89 5.57 11.70
N ARG A 55 -4.57 5.82 11.84
CA ARG A 55 -3.64 5.92 10.71
C ARG A 55 -3.64 4.65 9.84
N ASP A 56 -3.69 3.47 10.47
CA ASP A 56 -3.68 2.19 9.77
C ASP A 56 -4.97 2.00 8.96
N ARG A 57 -6.11 2.44 9.50
CA ARG A 57 -7.40 2.46 8.79
C ARG A 57 -7.34 3.33 7.54
N MET A 58 -6.76 4.52 7.66
CA MET A 58 -6.56 5.43 6.52
C MET A 58 -5.67 4.80 5.45
N MET A 59 -4.57 4.16 5.83
CA MET A 59 -3.67 3.50 4.88
C MET A 59 -4.35 2.34 4.13
N GLN A 60 -5.18 1.54 4.81
CA GLN A 60 -5.96 0.49 4.13
C GLN A 60 -7.00 1.08 3.17
N ARG A 61 -7.74 2.12 3.59
CA ARG A 61 -8.71 2.81 2.72
C ARG A 61 -8.03 3.34 1.46
N ASP A 62 -6.91 4.03 1.63
CA ASP A 62 -6.16 4.61 0.52
C ASP A 62 -5.61 3.53 -0.42
N THR A 63 -5.23 2.38 0.13
CA THR A 63 -4.84 1.21 -0.68
C THR A 63 -6.01 0.62 -1.44
N PHE A 64 -7.18 0.50 -0.81
CA PHE A 64 -8.39 0.00 -1.45
C PHE A 64 -8.77 0.86 -2.66
N ILE A 65 -8.81 2.19 -2.49
CA ILE A 65 -9.14 3.14 -3.56
C ILE A 65 -8.21 2.95 -4.76
N GLU A 66 -6.90 2.84 -4.51
CA GLU A 66 -5.94 2.68 -5.60
C GLU A 66 -6.08 1.33 -6.30
N LEU A 67 -6.24 0.23 -5.55
CA LEU A 67 -6.50 -1.08 -6.13
C LEU A 67 -7.80 -1.09 -6.95
N TRP A 68 -8.85 -0.41 -6.49
CA TRP A 68 -10.13 -0.31 -7.20
C TRP A 68 -9.99 0.42 -8.53
N ARG A 69 -9.19 1.50 -8.53
CA ARG A 69 -8.80 2.23 -9.73
C ARG A 69 -8.02 1.34 -10.69
N LEU A 70 -7.02 0.60 -10.19
CA LEU A 70 -6.21 -0.32 -11.01
C LEU A 70 -7.06 -1.42 -11.65
N ALA A 71 -8.00 -2.00 -10.90
CA ALA A 71 -8.92 -3.02 -11.41
C ALA A 71 -9.79 -2.50 -12.56
N SER A 72 -10.10 -1.19 -12.55
CA SER A 72 -10.98 -0.56 -13.54
C SER A 72 -10.21 -0.08 -14.78
N ARG A 73 -9.04 0.52 -14.58
CA ARG A 73 -8.28 1.20 -15.65
C ARG A 73 -7.17 0.36 -16.26
N TYR A 74 -6.67 -0.64 -15.54
CA TYR A 74 -5.52 -1.46 -15.96
C TYR A 74 -5.84 -2.95 -15.80
N PRO A 75 -6.74 -3.51 -16.63
CA PRO A 75 -7.15 -4.91 -16.53
C PRO A 75 -5.99 -5.91 -16.67
N GLU A 76 -4.88 -5.50 -17.27
CA GLU A 76 -3.63 -6.24 -17.43
C GLU A 76 -2.77 -6.29 -16.15
N SER A 77 -3.08 -5.47 -15.13
CA SER A 77 -2.43 -5.49 -13.82
C SER A 77 -2.70 -6.76 -13.00
N SER A 78 -3.65 -7.61 -13.42
CA SER A 78 -4.25 -8.74 -12.69
C SER A 78 -5.14 -8.39 -11.50
N VAL A 79 -5.28 -7.11 -11.15
CA VAL A 79 -6.21 -6.67 -10.11
C VAL A 79 -7.65 -6.83 -10.63
N LYS A 80 -8.51 -7.51 -9.88
CA LYS A 80 -9.88 -7.84 -10.25
C LYS A 80 -10.84 -7.61 -9.09
N LYS A 81 -12.01 -7.04 -9.39
CA LYS A 81 -13.12 -6.92 -8.45
C LYS A 81 -13.87 -8.25 -8.43
N ILE A 82 -13.90 -8.95 -7.30
CA ILE A 82 -14.64 -10.20 -7.17
C ILE A 82 -15.47 -10.26 -5.87
N PRO A 83 -16.61 -10.96 -5.88
CA PRO A 83 -17.36 -11.20 -4.65
C PRO A 83 -16.48 -11.88 -3.60
N MET A 84 -16.61 -11.45 -2.36
CA MET A 84 -15.97 -12.08 -1.20
C MET A 84 -17.00 -12.36 -0.11
N GLU A 85 -16.75 -13.42 0.63
CA GLU A 85 -17.47 -13.76 1.85
C GLU A 85 -16.43 -13.84 2.97
N GLU A 86 -16.44 -12.86 3.88
CA GLU A 86 -15.62 -12.88 5.09
C GLU A 86 -16.46 -13.29 6.29
N PHE A 87 -16.20 -14.50 6.78
CA PHE A 87 -16.81 -15.05 7.96
C PHE A 87 -15.95 -14.76 9.19
N PHE A 88 -16.60 -14.37 10.28
CA PHE A 88 -15.98 -14.22 11.58
C PHE A 88 -16.78 -15.00 12.61
N ASP A 89 -16.09 -15.80 13.43
CA ASP A 89 -16.73 -16.65 14.45
C ASP A 89 -16.89 -15.91 15.80
N LYS A 90 -16.28 -14.72 15.92
CA LYS A 90 -16.46 -13.80 17.06
C LYS A 90 -17.26 -12.60 16.63
N GLU A 91 -18.12 -12.10 17.52
CA GLU A 91 -18.85 -10.86 17.29
C GLU A 91 -17.89 -9.69 17.01
N ARG A 92 -18.26 -8.87 16.04
CA ARG A 92 -17.54 -7.64 15.66
C ARG A 92 -18.43 -6.44 15.99
N THR A 93 -17.84 -5.43 16.61
CA THR A 93 -18.48 -4.14 16.88
C THR A 93 -18.57 -3.30 15.61
N GLU A 94 -19.30 -2.19 15.67
CA GLU A 94 -19.29 -1.22 14.55
C GLU A 94 -17.89 -0.66 14.28
N ASP A 95 -17.07 -0.49 15.32
CA ASP A 95 -15.70 0.01 15.18
C ASP A 95 -14.78 -1.02 14.50
N ASP A 96 -15.01 -2.31 14.74
CA ASP A 96 -14.31 -3.40 14.02
C ASP A 96 -14.64 -3.41 12.52
N LEU A 97 -15.80 -2.83 12.16
CA LEU A 97 -16.33 -2.73 10.79
C LEU A 97 -16.21 -1.31 10.23
N TRP A 98 -15.22 -0.53 10.66
CA TRP A 98 -14.96 0.85 10.22
C TRP A 98 -14.86 1.04 8.70
N PHE A 99 -14.69 -0.04 7.95
CA PHE A 99 -14.59 -0.04 6.49
C PHE A 99 -15.92 -0.15 5.76
N LYS A 100 -17.03 -0.37 6.48
CA LYS A 100 -18.37 -0.58 5.91
C LYS A 100 -18.82 0.52 4.96
N ASP A 101 -18.38 1.76 5.17
CA ASP A 101 -18.86 2.94 4.44
C ASP A 101 -18.12 3.21 3.12
N PHE A 102 -16.95 2.59 2.88
CA PHE A 102 -16.20 2.78 1.62
C PHE A 102 -15.99 1.48 0.84
N VAL A 103 -16.29 0.32 1.42
CA VAL A 103 -16.30 -0.95 0.70
C VAL A 103 -17.64 -1.07 -0.05
N PRO A 104 -17.62 -1.16 -1.39
CA PRO A 104 -18.84 -1.30 -2.18
C PRO A 104 -19.61 -2.57 -1.86
N ASP A 105 -20.93 -2.48 -1.91
CA ASP A 105 -21.86 -3.59 -1.65
C ASP A 105 -21.67 -4.26 -0.28
N PHE A 106 -21.15 -3.52 0.71
CA PHE A 106 -21.06 -4.01 2.08
C PHE A 106 -22.46 -4.25 2.64
N ARG A 107 -22.72 -5.49 3.08
CA ARG A 107 -23.92 -5.86 3.83
C ARG A 107 -23.57 -6.98 4.79
N LEU A 108 -24.19 -7.01 5.96
CA LEU A 108 -24.12 -8.20 6.79
C LEU A 108 -24.97 -9.32 6.14
N LEU A 109 -24.46 -10.55 6.17
CA LEU A 109 -25.17 -11.75 5.72
C LEU A 109 -26.22 -12.17 6.76
N THR A 110 -27.34 -12.75 6.32
CA THR A 110 -28.36 -13.29 7.22
C THR A 110 -27.94 -14.64 7.81
N GLU A 111 -28.62 -15.12 8.86
CA GLU A 111 -28.28 -16.41 9.49
C GLU A 111 -28.35 -17.58 8.51
N GLU A 112 -29.22 -17.53 7.51
CA GLU A 112 -29.39 -18.57 6.49
C GLU A 112 -28.28 -18.58 5.44
N GLU A 113 -27.59 -17.46 5.25
CA GLU A 113 -26.47 -17.32 4.31
C GLU A 113 -25.13 -17.72 4.94
N LEU A 114 -25.11 -17.90 6.26
CA LEU A 114 -23.88 -18.11 7.03
C LEU A 114 -23.54 -19.60 7.14
N PRO A 115 -22.29 -20.00 6.84
CA PRO A 115 -21.82 -21.33 7.19
C PRO A 115 -21.84 -21.49 8.71
N GLU A 116 -21.91 -22.73 9.18
CA GLU A 116 -22.01 -23.03 10.60
C GLU A 116 -20.95 -22.28 11.42
N GLY A 117 -21.41 -21.41 12.32
CA GLY A 117 -20.60 -20.60 13.24
C GLY A 117 -20.21 -19.20 12.75
N ALA A 118 -20.51 -18.81 11.52
CA ALA A 118 -20.16 -17.49 10.97
C ALA A 118 -21.17 -16.37 11.31
N LYS A 119 -20.77 -15.10 11.12
CA LYS A 119 -21.57 -13.90 11.47
C LYS A 119 -21.62 -12.73 10.43
N GLY A 120 -21.00 -12.78 9.23
CA GLY A 120 -21.08 -11.71 8.18
C GLY A 120 -20.37 -11.98 6.82
N GLY A 121 -20.29 -11.00 5.87
CA GLY A 121 -19.57 -11.07 4.56
C GLY A 121 -19.58 -9.77 3.68
N TYR A 122 -18.72 -9.57 2.65
CA TYR A 122 -18.69 -8.38 1.73
C TYR A 122 -17.78 -8.56 0.47
N THR A 123 -17.98 -7.80 -0.62
CA THR A 123 -17.19 -7.85 -1.89
C THR A 123 -15.81 -7.18 -1.82
N THR A 124 -14.77 -7.74 -2.46
CA THR A 124 -13.42 -7.14 -2.44
C THR A 124 -12.65 -7.26 -3.77
N ILE A 125 -11.37 -6.93 -3.73
CA ILE A 125 -10.40 -7.05 -4.81
C ILE A 125 -9.49 -8.26 -4.58
N VAL A 126 -9.24 -9.02 -5.65
CA VAL A 126 -8.20 -10.06 -5.70
C VAL A 126 -7.19 -9.73 -6.80
N LEU A 127 -5.94 -10.12 -6.60
CA LEU A 127 -4.88 -10.00 -7.60
C LEU A 127 -3.98 -11.23 -7.61
N ASN A 128 -3.32 -11.47 -8.74
CA ASN A 128 -2.28 -12.48 -8.84
C ASN A 128 -0.90 -11.80 -8.68
N PRO A 129 -0.19 -12.01 -7.55
CA PRO A 129 1.11 -11.39 -7.30
C PRO A 129 2.12 -11.53 -8.43
N ASN A 130 2.16 -12.69 -9.10
CA ASN A 130 3.16 -12.98 -10.12
C ASN A 130 2.94 -12.17 -11.41
N ILE A 131 1.69 -11.79 -11.69
CA ILE A 131 1.35 -10.91 -12.81
C ILE A 131 1.47 -9.45 -12.37
N PHE A 132 0.90 -9.11 -11.21
CA PHE A 132 0.89 -7.74 -10.68
C PHE A 132 2.28 -7.16 -10.48
N LEU A 133 3.22 -7.92 -9.89
CA LEU A 133 4.57 -7.42 -9.62
C LEU A 133 5.35 -7.15 -10.92
N VAL A 134 5.18 -8.02 -11.93
CA VAL A 134 5.82 -7.86 -13.25
C VAL A 134 5.21 -6.67 -13.98
N TRP A 135 3.89 -6.51 -13.93
CA TRP A 135 3.21 -5.33 -14.46
C TRP A 135 3.68 -4.04 -13.80
N MET A 136 3.70 -3.97 -12.46
CA MET A 136 4.19 -2.81 -11.71
C MET A 136 5.61 -2.43 -12.11
N ARG A 137 6.52 -3.42 -12.19
CA ARG A 137 7.90 -3.18 -12.63
C ARG A 137 7.95 -2.56 -14.03
N LYS A 138 7.28 -3.18 -15.00
CA LYS A 138 7.27 -2.69 -16.39
C LYS A 138 6.72 -1.26 -16.48
N THR A 139 5.63 -0.98 -15.75
CA THR A 139 5.01 0.33 -15.71
C THR A 139 5.96 1.39 -15.12
N LEU A 140 6.67 1.06 -14.06
CA LEU A 140 7.67 1.95 -13.44
C LEU A 140 8.91 2.16 -14.33
N GLU A 141 9.41 1.11 -14.98
CA GLU A 141 10.51 1.24 -15.96
C GLU A 141 10.09 2.18 -17.10
N THR A 142 8.85 2.07 -17.57
CA THR A 142 8.30 2.96 -18.61
C THR A 142 8.18 4.41 -18.14
N SER A 143 7.93 4.64 -16.84
CA SER A 143 7.89 5.98 -16.26
C SER A 143 9.26 6.54 -15.86
N GLY A 144 10.36 5.88 -16.26
CA GLY A 144 11.72 6.35 -16.03
C GLY A 144 12.37 5.89 -14.71
N VAL A 145 11.68 5.06 -13.92
CA VAL A 145 12.29 4.48 -12.69
C VAL A 145 13.39 3.50 -13.07
N LYS A 146 14.56 3.68 -12.47
CA LYS A 146 15.71 2.80 -12.67
C LYS A 146 15.67 1.63 -11.70
N PHE A 147 16.09 0.46 -12.16
CA PHE A 147 16.18 -0.75 -11.35
C PHE A 147 17.61 -1.27 -11.38
N GLU A 148 18.22 -1.40 -10.21
CA GLU A 148 19.56 -1.94 -10.05
C GLU A 148 19.54 -3.13 -9.08
N ARG A 149 20.18 -4.23 -9.50
CA ARG A 149 20.30 -5.40 -8.65
C ARG A 149 21.48 -5.23 -7.70
N MET A 150 21.19 -5.14 -6.41
CA MET A 150 22.22 -4.98 -5.37
C MET A 150 21.81 -5.73 -4.09
N ASP A 151 22.78 -6.37 -3.45
CA ASP A 151 22.65 -6.94 -2.11
C ASP A 151 23.46 -6.06 -1.16
N LEU A 152 22.82 -5.51 -0.12
CA LEU A 152 23.46 -4.56 0.79
C LEU A 152 23.68 -5.21 2.15
N HIS A 153 24.86 -4.99 2.72
CA HIS A 153 25.16 -5.38 4.09
C HIS A 153 24.77 -4.29 5.09
N ALA A 154 24.78 -3.03 4.66
CA ALA A 154 24.40 -1.84 5.41
C ALA A 154 23.61 -0.86 4.52
N LEU A 155 22.74 -0.03 5.10
CA LEU A 155 22.09 1.07 4.36
C LEU A 155 23.11 2.07 3.81
N SER A 156 24.20 2.28 4.55
CA SER A 156 25.32 3.13 4.13
C SER A 156 26.03 2.65 2.86
N ASP A 157 25.91 1.38 2.49
CA ASP A 157 26.49 0.85 1.24
C ASP A 157 25.89 1.54 0.01
N ALA A 158 24.65 2.06 0.09
CA ALA A 158 24.00 2.76 -1.01
C ALA A 158 24.52 4.19 -1.26
N ARG A 159 25.39 4.74 -0.40
CA ARG A 159 25.82 6.15 -0.47
C ARG A 159 26.53 6.50 -1.77
N HIS A 160 27.34 5.59 -2.29
CA HIS A 160 28.10 5.82 -3.52
C HIS A 160 27.23 6.06 -4.75
N LEU A 161 25.93 5.76 -4.67
CA LEU A 161 24.96 6.02 -5.75
C LEU A 161 24.55 7.50 -5.85
N GLY A 162 24.84 8.33 -4.84
CA GLY A 162 24.49 9.76 -4.84
C GLY A 162 22.99 10.01 -4.78
N HIS A 163 22.40 9.98 -3.58
CA HIS A 163 20.96 10.20 -3.37
C HIS A 163 20.71 11.18 -2.22
N ASP A 164 19.63 11.95 -2.32
CA ASP A 164 19.22 12.90 -1.28
C ASP A 164 18.53 12.18 -0.10
N ILE A 165 17.69 11.18 -0.42
CA ILE A 165 16.90 10.41 0.55
C ILE A 165 16.97 8.91 0.22
N LEU A 166 17.26 8.09 1.23
CA LEU A 166 17.21 6.63 1.15
C LEU A 166 15.94 6.08 1.80
N ILE A 167 15.04 5.55 0.99
CA ILE A 167 13.87 4.83 1.51
C ILE A 167 14.21 3.35 1.71
N ASN A 168 14.09 2.85 2.94
CA ASN A 168 14.27 1.45 3.31
C ASN A 168 12.91 0.71 3.38
N ALA A 169 12.57 0.01 2.30
CA ALA A 169 11.40 -0.87 2.16
C ALA A 169 11.81 -2.35 1.98
N SER A 170 12.90 -2.77 2.63
CA SER A 170 13.54 -4.09 2.43
C SER A 170 12.82 -5.27 3.10
N GLY A 171 11.70 -5.05 3.79
CA GLY A 171 10.92 -6.11 4.45
C GLY A 171 11.66 -6.73 5.63
N LEU A 172 12.29 -7.91 5.43
CA LEU A 172 13.11 -8.57 6.47
C LEU A 172 14.54 -8.02 6.56
N GLY A 173 14.97 -7.19 5.59
CA GLY A 173 16.31 -6.60 5.59
C GLY A 173 16.75 -5.95 6.90
N PRO A 174 15.89 -5.22 7.65
CA PRO A 174 16.25 -4.59 8.92
C PRO A 174 16.73 -5.58 10.00
N LYS A 175 16.39 -6.88 9.89
CA LYS A 175 16.90 -7.93 10.76
C LYS A 175 18.40 -8.22 10.54
N TYR A 176 18.91 -7.96 9.33
CA TYR A 176 20.24 -8.39 8.88
C TYR A 176 21.18 -7.23 8.56
N LEU A 177 20.65 -6.08 8.13
CA LEU A 177 21.43 -4.88 7.85
C LEU A 177 22.17 -4.45 9.12
N VAL A 178 23.51 -4.41 9.05
CA VAL A 178 24.37 -4.25 10.25
C VAL A 178 24.22 -2.88 10.90
N ASP A 179 23.77 -1.88 10.15
CA ASP A 179 23.48 -0.54 10.64
C ASP A 179 21.98 -0.32 10.93
N VAL A 180 21.15 -1.36 10.91
CA VAL A 180 19.73 -1.27 11.33
C VAL A 180 19.45 -2.21 12.50
N GLN A 181 19.70 -3.52 12.33
CA GLN A 181 19.55 -4.56 13.34
C GLN A 181 18.27 -4.43 14.21
N ASP A 182 17.11 -4.26 13.57
CA ASP A 182 15.83 -4.09 14.27
C ASP A 182 15.45 -5.40 15.01
N PRO A 183 15.45 -5.42 16.37
CA PRO A 183 15.22 -6.62 17.15
C PRO A 183 13.76 -7.09 17.11
N ASP A 184 12.84 -6.21 16.72
CA ASP A 184 11.41 -6.50 16.65
C ASP A 184 11.05 -7.29 15.38
N MET A 185 12.01 -7.44 14.45
CA MET A 185 11.82 -8.20 13.22
C MET A 185 11.87 -9.71 13.48
N LEU A 186 10.76 -10.37 13.18
CA LEU A 186 10.53 -11.78 13.41
C LEU A 186 10.08 -12.48 12.11
N PHE A 187 10.25 -13.80 12.09
CA PHE A 187 9.74 -14.62 11.00
C PHE A 187 8.31 -15.05 11.30
N LEU A 188 7.46 -15.00 10.28
CA LEU A 188 6.11 -15.52 10.36
C LEU A 188 5.84 -16.37 9.11
N LYS A 189 6.03 -17.68 9.25
CA LYS A 189 5.82 -18.64 8.18
C LYS A 189 4.35 -18.68 7.78
N GLY A 190 4.13 -18.72 6.47
CA GLY A 190 2.84 -19.00 5.86
C GLY A 190 2.99 -20.12 4.86
N GLN A 191 2.01 -21.02 4.84
CA GLN A 191 1.89 -22.07 3.85
C GLN A 191 0.48 -22.02 3.26
N ILE A 192 0.43 -22.17 1.94
CA ILE A 192 -0.79 -22.22 1.13
C ILE A 192 -0.58 -23.25 0.00
N ILE A 193 -1.67 -23.81 -0.50
CA ILE A 193 -1.68 -24.74 -1.63
C ILE A 193 -2.29 -24.02 -2.83
N LEU A 194 -1.67 -24.17 -4.00
CA LEU A 194 -2.21 -23.73 -5.28
C LEU A 194 -2.85 -24.94 -5.96
N VAL A 195 -4.14 -24.85 -6.28
CA VAL A 195 -4.93 -25.94 -6.83
C VAL A 195 -5.66 -25.50 -8.08
N LYS A 196 -5.94 -26.41 -9.01
CA LYS A 196 -6.87 -26.13 -10.11
C LYS A 196 -8.30 -26.20 -9.59
N SER A 197 -9.08 -25.17 -9.89
CA SER A 197 -10.49 -25.09 -9.52
C SER A 197 -11.16 -23.95 -10.32
N ASP A 198 -12.44 -24.11 -10.60
CA ASP A 198 -13.27 -23.10 -11.24
C ASP A 198 -13.95 -22.15 -10.23
N TYR A 199 -13.69 -22.29 -8.93
CA TYR A 199 -14.25 -21.43 -7.89
C TYR A 199 -13.93 -19.95 -8.15
N LYS A 200 -14.95 -19.08 -8.14
CA LYS A 200 -14.84 -17.66 -8.55
C LYS A 200 -15.03 -16.64 -7.43
N LYS A 201 -15.40 -17.07 -6.23
CA LYS A 201 -15.61 -16.20 -5.08
C LYS A 201 -14.39 -16.24 -4.16
N CYS A 202 -14.05 -15.13 -3.51
CA CYS A 202 -13.11 -15.19 -2.40
C CYS A 202 -13.86 -15.63 -1.13
N MET A 203 -13.26 -16.49 -0.33
CA MET A 203 -13.76 -16.81 1.00
C MET A 203 -12.65 -16.58 2.01
N MET A 204 -12.98 -15.94 3.11
CA MET A 204 -12.13 -15.74 4.27
C MET A 204 -12.91 -16.18 5.51
N ARG A 205 -12.25 -16.84 6.47
CA ARG A 205 -12.82 -17.15 7.78
C ARG A 205 -11.78 -16.97 8.86
N ASP A 206 -12.09 -16.10 9.82
CA ASP A 206 -11.33 -15.94 11.06
C ASP A 206 -12.11 -16.60 12.21
N ASP A 207 -11.60 -17.74 12.69
CA ASP A 207 -12.18 -18.47 13.83
C ASP A 207 -11.67 -17.92 15.20
N GLY A 208 -10.89 -16.83 15.16
CA GLY A 208 -10.24 -16.23 16.32
C GLY A 208 -8.92 -16.88 16.71
N ARG A 209 -8.53 -17.98 16.06
CA ARG A 209 -7.23 -18.67 16.21
C ARG A 209 -6.51 -18.79 14.87
N ASN A 210 -7.22 -19.24 13.85
CA ASN A 210 -6.74 -19.51 12.50
C ASN A 210 -7.38 -18.57 11.51
N TYR A 211 -6.65 -18.33 10.42
CA TYR A 211 -7.21 -17.68 9.25
C TYR A 211 -7.31 -18.72 8.12
N THR A 212 -8.52 -18.97 7.66
CA THR A 212 -8.82 -19.90 6.57
C THR A 212 -9.28 -19.11 5.36
N TYR A 213 -8.81 -19.45 4.16
CA TYR A 213 -9.14 -18.69 2.97
C TYR A 213 -9.04 -19.48 1.68
N VAL A 214 -9.88 -19.07 0.73
CA VAL A 214 -9.90 -19.52 -0.66
C VAL A 214 -9.87 -18.27 -1.52
N ILE A 215 -8.77 -18.07 -2.25
CA ILE A 215 -8.53 -16.86 -3.05
C ILE A 215 -8.37 -17.27 -4.52
N PRO A 216 -9.39 -17.07 -5.37
CA PRO A 216 -9.31 -17.47 -6.77
C PRO A 216 -8.49 -16.47 -7.59
N ARG A 217 -7.54 -16.97 -8.39
CA ARG A 217 -6.72 -16.11 -9.28
C ARG A 217 -7.41 -15.78 -10.60
N LEU A 218 -8.57 -16.40 -10.85
CA LEU A 218 -9.38 -16.30 -12.07
C LEU A 218 -8.70 -16.79 -13.35
N ASP A 219 -7.56 -17.46 -13.25
CA ASP A 219 -6.80 -18.09 -14.33
C ASP A 219 -6.98 -19.61 -14.39
N GLY A 220 -8.00 -20.14 -13.69
CA GLY A 220 -8.24 -21.57 -13.50
C GLY A 220 -7.53 -22.16 -12.27
N THR A 221 -6.82 -21.33 -11.50
CA THR A 221 -6.22 -21.72 -10.24
C THR A 221 -6.77 -20.94 -9.04
N VAL A 222 -6.71 -21.58 -7.88
CA VAL A 222 -7.20 -21.07 -6.61
C VAL A 222 -6.14 -21.31 -5.54
N ILE A 223 -5.91 -20.31 -4.71
CA ILE A 223 -5.11 -20.45 -3.50
C ILE A 223 -6.01 -20.93 -2.37
N VAL A 224 -5.62 -22.02 -1.72
CA VAL A 224 -6.24 -22.52 -0.50
C VAL A 224 -5.26 -22.39 0.65
N GLY A 225 -5.69 -21.74 1.74
CA GLY A 225 -4.80 -21.44 2.84
C GLY A 225 -5.53 -21.11 4.14
N GLY A 226 -4.84 -20.69 5.18
CA GLY A 226 -3.39 -20.82 5.34
C GLY A 226 -3.04 -20.97 6.81
N ILE A 227 -1.76 -20.77 7.12
CA ILE A 227 -1.25 -20.73 8.50
C ILE A 227 -0.45 -19.45 8.79
N ARG A 228 -0.29 -19.20 10.08
CA ARG A 228 0.56 -18.16 10.69
C ARG A 228 1.41 -18.84 11.76
N ASP A 229 2.63 -19.22 11.39
CA ASP A 229 3.53 -19.97 12.28
C ASP A 229 4.71 -19.08 12.71
N PRO A 230 4.71 -18.59 13.96
CA PRO A 230 5.67 -17.62 14.44
C PRO A 230 7.06 -18.24 14.65
N ASN A 231 8.10 -17.45 14.37
CA ASN A 231 9.51 -17.79 14.61
C ASN A 231 10.05 -18.98 13.80
N VAL A 232 9.31 -19.46 12.79
CA VAL A 232 9.81 -20.46 11.84
C VAL A 232 10.38 -19.78 10.61
N SER A 233 11.63 -20.11 10.26
CA SER A 233 12.41 -19.49 9.18
C SER A 233 12.63 -20.37 7.95
N ASN A 234 12.21 -21.64 7.99
CA ASN A 234 12.28 -22.53 6.83
C ASN A 234 11.03 -22.42 5.95
N THR A 235 11.16 -22.84 4.69
CA THR A 235 10.04 -22.95 3.75
C THR A 235 9.81 -24.38 3.29
N GLU A 236 10.13 -25.34 4.15
CA GLU A 236 9.78 -26.72 3.90
C GLU A 236 8.26 -26.87 3.98
N VAL A 237 7.71 -27.61 3.03
CA VAL A 237 6.28 -27.94 2.99
C VAL A 237 6.00 -28.92 4.11
N ASP A 238 5.00 -28.59 4.93
CA ASP A 238 4.48 -29.48 5.96
C ASP A 238 3.15 -30.09 5.47
N LEU A 239 3.13 -31.38 5.18
CA LEU A 239 1.92 -32.05 4.65
C LEU A 239 0.82 -32.22 5.71
N ASP A 240 1.14 -32.15 7.00
CA ASP A 240 0.11 -32.15 8.05
C ASP A 240 -0.58 -30.79 8.14
N VAL A 241 0.15 -29.71 7.83
CA VAL A 241 -0.45 -28.38 7.62
C VAL A 241 -1.41 -28.40 6.43
N ASP A 242 -1.10 -29.10 5.34
CA ASP A 242 -2.01 -29.20 4.19
C ASP A 242 -3.32 -29.89 4.57
N LYS A 243 -3.24 -31.01 5.31
CA LYS A 243 -4.44 -31.70 5.86
C LYS A 243 -5.26 -30.80 6.77
N ASP A 244 -4.61 -29.99 7.59
CA ASP A 244 -5.29 -29.01 8.44
C ASP A 244 -6.02 -27.93 7.62
N ILE A 245 -5.34 -27.38 6.60
CA ILE A 245 -5.89 -26.35 5.71
C ILE A 245 -7.12 -26.89 4.97
N THR A 246 -7.02 -28.05 4.31
CA THR A 246 -8.14 -28.62 3.53
C THR A 246 -9.32 -28.96 4.41
N ARG A 247 -9.09 -29.53 5.60
CA ARG A 247 -10.16 -29.79 6.59
C ARG A 247 -10.89 -28.51 6.99
N ARG A 248 -10.18 -27.42 7.29
CA ARG A 248 -10.80 -26.14 7.66
C ARG A 248 -11.57 -25.50 6.51
N ILE A 249 -11.07 -25.61 5.29
CA ILE A 249 -11.75 -25.11 4.09
C ILE A 249 -13.02 -25.91 3.83
N ASN A 250 -12.95 -27.23 3.84
CA ASN A 250 -14.11 -28.11 3.69
C ASN A 250 -15.18 -27.82 4.75
N LYS A 251 -14.81 -27.56 6.00
CA LYS A 251 -15.77 -27.16 7.05
C LYS A 251 -16.59 -25.91 6.66
N THR A 252 -16.01 -25.00 5.88
CA THR A 252 -16.66 -23.75 5.48
C THR A 252 -17.34 -23.86 4.12
N LEU A 253 -16.78 -24.65 3.19
CA LEU A 253 -17.25 -24.81 1.81
C LEU A 253 -17.32 -26.30 1.41
N PRO A 254 -18.14 -27.12 2.10
CA PRO A 254 -18.12 -28.58 1.93
C PRO A 254 -18.62 -29.03 0.55
N ALA A 255 -19.44 -28.22 -0.11
CA ALA A 255 -19.94 -28.49 -1.46
C ALA A 255 -18.90 -28.20 -2.56
N ASN A 256 -17.84 -27.45 -2.25
CA ASN A 256 -16.86 -26.98 -3.24
C ASN A 256 -15.47 -27.58 -3.06
N PHE A 257 -15.13 -28.01 -1.85
CA PHE A 257 -13.77 -28.41 -1.51
C PHE A 257 -13.76 -29.64 -0.61
N SER A 258 -12.90 -30.60 -0.91
CA SER A 258 -12.74 -31.83 -0.11
C SER A 258 -11.96 -31.57 1.18
N ALA A 259 -12.18 -32.40 2.20
CA ALA A 259 -11.33 -32.42 3.38
C ALA A 259 -10.00 -33.14 3.14
N ASP A 260 -9.91 -34.00 2.12
CA ASP A 260 -8.73 -34.79 1.79
C ASP A 260 -7.86 -34.06 0.74
N PRO A 261 -6.61 -33.68 1.06
CA PRO A 261 -5.68 -33.10 0.10
C PRO A 261 -5.46 -33.96 -1.16
N ALA A 262 -5.61 -35.28 -1.06
CA ALA A 262 -5.42 -36.19 -2.19
C ALA A 262 -6.47 -36.02 -3.31
N GLU A 263 -7.62 -35.40 -3.01
CA GLU A 263 -8.68 -35.14 -3.98
C GLU A 263 -8.50 -33.81 -4.74
N TYR A 264 -7.48 -33.03 -4.41
CA TYR A 264 -7.17 -31.78 -5.10
C TYR A 264 -6.24 -32.00 -6.29
N ASP A 265 -6.51 -31.31 -7.41
CA ASP A 265 -5.54 -31.14 -8.50
C ASP A 265 -4.52 -30.07 -8.08
N ILE A 266 -3.52 -30.48 -7.29
CA ILE A 266 -2.50 -29.59 -6.74
C ILE A 266 -1.50 -29.19 -7.84
N VAL A 267 -1.40 -27.88 -8.07
CA VAL A 267 -0.41 -27.26 -8.95
C VAL A 267 0.92 -27.04 -8.22
N GLY A 268 0.87 -26.73 -6.92
CA GLY A 268 2.06 -26.59 -6.10
C GLY A 268 1.79 -26.10 -4.68
N HIS A 269 2.85 -26.07 -3.87
CA HIS A 269 2.82 -25.54 -2.50
C HIS A 269 3.63 -24.25 -2.46
N ASN A 270 3.07 -23.22 -1.83
CA ASN A 270 3.73 -21.94 -1.64
C ASN A 270 3.99 -21.75 -0.15
N VAL A 271 5.27 -21.72 0.22
CA VAL A 271 5.71 -21.50 1.60
C VAL A 271 6.58 -20.24 1.63
N GLY A 272 6.15 -19.24 2.38
CA GLY A 272 6.81 -17.93 2.41
C GLY A 272 6.95 -17.38 3.82
N ILE A 273 7.96 -16.54 4.03
CA ILE A 273 8.21 -15.88 5.31
C ILE A 273 7.71 -14.44 5.27
N ARG A 274 6.66 -14.16 6.03
CA ARG A 274 6.14 -12.79 6.18
C ARG A 274 7.09 -11.96 7.07
N PRO A 275 7.45 -10.72 6.68
CA PRO A 275 8.30 -9.83 7.47
C PRO A 275 7.52 -9.24 8.66
N TYR A 276 7.32 -10.04 9.70
CA TYR A 276 6.59 -9.61 10.90
C TYR A 276 7.47 -8.68 11.74
N ARG A 277 6.86 -7.62 12.29
CA ARG A 277 7.47 -6.74 13.28
C ARG A 277 6.56 -6.67 14.50
N SER A 278 7.05 -7.08 15.67
CA SER A 278 6.26 -7.21 16.90
C SER A 278 5.61 -5.90 17.36
N THR A 279 6.28 -4.77 17.12
CA THR A 279 5.84 -3.42 17.50
C THR A 279 5.09 -2.69 16.38
N GLY A 280 4.67 -3.40 15.33
CA GLY A 280 3.92 -2.83 14.22
C GLY A 280 4.81 -2.23 13.11
N MET A 281 4.17 -1.60 12.12
CA MET A 281 4.86 -1.01 10.97
C MET A 281 5.77 0.14 11.39
N ARG A 282 7.01 0.15 10.87
CA ARG A 282 7.95 1.27 11.07
C ARG A 282 7.92 2.16 9.83
N ILE A 283 7.31 3.34 9.96
CA ILE A 283 7.17 4.35 8.92
C ILE A 283 7.58 5.71 9.50
N GLU A 284 8.86 6.06 9.38
CA GLU A 284 9.45 7.22 10.04
C GLU A 284 10.73 7.71 9.35
N LYS A 285 11.13 8.95 9.66
CA LYS A 285 12.41 9.55 9.26
C LYS A 285 13.51 9.13 10.22
N ASP A 286 14.71 8.96 9.69
CA ASP A 286 15.95 8.77 10.43
C ASP A 286 17.07 9.55 9.73
N ILE A 287 18.03 10.07 10.49
CA ILE A 287 19.23 10.71 9.96
C ILE A 287 20.42 10.00 10.58
N LYS A 288 21.09 9.18 9.77
CA LYS A 288 22.23 8.38 10.24
C LYS A 288 23.49 8.73 9.48
N ASN A 289 24.53 9.15 10.20
CA ASN A 289 25.82 9.55 9.61
C ASN A 289 25.64 10.52 8.43
N GLY A 290 24.75 11.51 8.55
CA GLY A 290 24.45 12.50 7.50
C GLY A 290 23.66 11.99 6.29
N GLN A 291 23.09 10.79 6.34
CA GLN A 291 22.18 10.27 5.30
C GLN A 291 20.75 10.33 5.80
N ASN A 292 19.88 10.94 5.00
CA ASN A 292 18.45 11.01 5.25
C ASN A 292 17.81 9.69 4.86
N ILE A 293 17.15 9.05 5.80
CA ILE A 293 16.59 7.72 5.65
C ILE A 293 15.09 7.80 5.99
N ILE A 294 14.27 7.11 5.21
CA ILE A 294 12.87 6.83 5.57
C ILE A 294 12.72 5.33 5.70
N HIS A 295 12.32 4.85 6.87
CA HIS A 295 11.97 3.46 7.07
C HIS A 295 10.51 3.22 6.64
N ALA A 296 10.24 2.11 5.96
CA ALA A 296 8.91 1.70 5.53
C ALA A 296 8.81 0.16 5.48
N TYR A 297 8.83 -0.50 6.65
CA TYR A 297 8.85 -1.96 6.76
C TYR A 297 8.05 -2.48 7.96
N GLY A 298 8.00 -3.82 8.14
CA GLY A 298 7.27 -4.46 9.24
C GLY A 298 5.78 -4.69 8.97
N ILE A 299 5.35 -4.67 7.70
CA ILE A 299 3.93 -4.77 7.29
C ILE A 299 3.39 -6.22 7.36
N THR A 300 4.19 -7.19 7.81
CA THR A 300 3.71 -8.56 8.07
C THR A 300 3.06 -9.19 6.82
N GLY A 301 1.79 -9.63 6.91
CA GLY A 301 1.02 -10.15 5.78
C GLY A 301 0.25 -9.08 5.01
N GLY A 302 0.31 -7.82 5.45
CA GLY A 302 -0.50 -6.72 4.93
C GLY A 302 0.11 -5.96 3.75
N GLY A 303 1.20 -6.44 3.14
CA GLY A 303 1.90 -5.68 2.09
C GLY A 303 1.00 -5.20 0.94
N TYR A 304 0.08 -6.05 0.48
CA TYR A 304 -0.91 -5.70 -0.56
C TYR A 304 -2.12 -4.91 -0.02
N ILE A 305 -2.37 -4.98 1.30
CA ILE A 305 -3.50 -4.35 1.98
C ILE A 305 -3.15 -2.90 2.40
N PHE A 306 -1.88 -2.62 2.67
CA PHE A 306 -1.40 -1.31 3.13
C PHE A 306 -0.48 -0.61 2.12
N GLY A 307 -0.02 -1.28 1.06
CA GLY A 307 1.12 -0.83 0.25
C GLY A 307 1.00 0.60 -0.30
N PHE A 308 -0.13 0.95 -0.90
CA PHE A 308 -0.35 2.29 -1.45
C PHE A 308 -0.66 3.34 -0.37
N GLY A 309 -1.25 2.93 0.76
CA GLY A 309 -1.39 3.79 1.94
C GLY A 309 -0.04 4.15 2.55
N VAL A 310 0.86 3.16 2.71
CA VAL A 310 2.25 3.40 3.13
C VAL A 310 2.97 4.28 2.14
N ALA A 311 2.74 4.11 0.83
CA ALA A 311 3.30 4.98 -0.18
C ALA A 311 2.93 6.46 0.03
N ARG A 312 1.67 6.75 0.39
CA ARG A 312 1.23 8.11 0.71
C ARG A 312 1.88 8.66 1.98
N GLU A 313 2.01 7.84 3.02
CA GLU A 313 2.70 8.25 4.25
C GLU A 313 4.18 8.53 4.01
N VAL A 314 4.85 7.70 3.21
CA VAL A 314 6.26 7.92 2.83
C VAL A 314 6.42 9.19 1.99
N ALA A 315 5.46 9.50 1.10
CA ALA A 315 5.51 10.75 0.32
C ALA A 315 5.50 11.99 1.22
N LYS A 316 4.65 12.02 2.25
CA LYS A 316 4.66 13.12 3.23
C LYS A 316 6.02 13.29 3.91
N LEU A 317 6.67 12.18 4.26
CA LEU A 317 8.00 12.20 4.90
C LEU A 317 9.10 12.64 3.92
N VAL A 318 8.95 12.37 2.62
CA VAL A 318 9.85 12.88 1.58
C VAL A 318 9.68 14.39 1.45
N ASP A 319 8.44 14.88 1.36
CA ASP A 319 8.13 16.31 1.26
C ASP A 319 8.72 17.07 2.47
N ASP A 320 8.54 16.55 3.68
CA ASP A 320 9.14 17.13 4.89
C ASP A 320 10.68 17.26 4.79
N PHE A 321 11.38 16.25 4.27
CA PHE A 321 12.83 16.31 4.09
C PHE A 321 13.23 17.38 3.08
N ILE A 322 12.46 17.51 2.00
CA ILE A 322 12.69 18.51 0.95
C ILE A 322 12.48 19.92 1.50
N ASP A 323 11.41 20.16 2.25
CA ASP A 323 11.12 21.45 2.88
C ASP A 323 12.23 21.86 3.86
N LEU A 324 12.78 20.91 4.60
CA LEU A 324 13.95 21.11 5.46
C LEU A 324 15.18 21.53 4.67
N PHE A 325 15.46 20.92 3.51
CA PHE A 325 16.58 21.33 2.64
C PHE A 325 16.39 22.74 2.10
N LEU A 326 15.19 23.08 1.62
CA LEU A 326 14.88 24.40 1.07
C LEU A 326 15.02 25.49 2.13
N THR A 327 14.54 25.22 3.35
CA THR A 327 14.64 26.17 4.48
C THR A 327 16.10 26.36 4.92
N THR A 328 16.87 25.27 4.99
CA THR A 328 18.29 25.35 5.38
C THR A 328 19.10 26.14 4.36
N LYS A 329 18.88 25.87 3.07
CA LYS A 329 19.55 26.61 1.98
C LYS A 329 19.18 28.09 2.00
N HIS A 330 17.90 28.42 2.20
CA HIS A 330 17.47 29.82 2.31
C HIS A 330 18.14 30.55 3.49
N ASN A 331 18.29 29.88 4.64
CA ASN A 331 18.97 30.45 5.81
C ASN A 331 20.48 30.60 5.59
N GLU A 332 21.12 29.66 4.88
CA GLU A 332 22.54 29.76 4.50
C GLU A 332 22.77 30.92 3.51
N ASP A 333 21.91 31.05 2.51
CA ASP A 333 21.97 32.14 1.53
C ASP A 333 21.72 33.51 2.20
N ALA A 334 20.72 33.61 3.08
CA ALA A 334 20.44 34.82 3.86
C ALA A 334 21.59 35.18 4.83
N GLY A 335 22.19 34.17 5.48
CA GLY A 335 23.37 34.33 6.32
C GLY A 335 24.60 34.82 5.55
N ALA A 336 24.84 34.27 4.36
CA ALA A 336 25.90 34.69 3.46
C ALA A 336 25.71 36.13 2.95
N HIS A 337 24.48 36.56 2.71
CA HIS A 337 24.16 37.95 2.33
C HIS A 337 24.34 38.96 3.48
N SER A 338 24.24 38.54 4.75
CA SER A 338 24.50 39.41 5.91
C SER A 338 25.98 39.63 6.22
N HIS A 339 26.89 38.86 5.59
CA HIS A 339 28.35 39.00 5.74
C HIS A 339 29.04 39.68 4.55
N ALA A 340 28.31 40.07 3.51
CA ALA A 340 28.83 40.93 2.46
C ALA A 340 28.75 42.40 2.90
N GLU A 341 29.91 43.05 3.00
CA GLU A 341 30.11 44.44 3.40
C GLU A 341 29.06 45.42 2.85
N VAL A 342 28.43 46.15 3.77
CA VAL A 342 27.75 47.42 3.49
C VAL A 342 28.80 48.43 3.01
N LYS A 343 28.92 48.57 1.68
CA LYS A 343 29.35 49.83 1.06
C LYS A 343 28.14 50.44 0.39
N GLY A 344 27.71 51.56 0.95
CA GLY A 344 26.47 52.22 0.61
C GLY A 344 26.37 52.64 -0.84
N SER A 345 25.20 52.39 -1.40
CA SER A 345 24.51 53.30 -2.31
C SER A 345 23.03 52.92 -2.28
N GLU A 346 22.18 53.88 -1.92
CA GLU A 346 20.73 53.75 -1.99
C GLU A 346 20.29 53.37 -3.41
N SER A 347 19.54 52.27 -3.55
CA SER A 347 18.69 52.05 -4.71
C SER A 347 17.48 51.21 -4.33
N ASN A 348 16.29 51.76 -4.57
CA ASN A 348 14.98 51.15 -4.37
C ASN A 348 14.88 49.76 -5.03
N ALA A 349 14.63 48.72 -4.24
CA ALA A 349 14.22 47.40 -4.73
C ALA A 349 12.69 47.27 -4.60
N ALA A 350 12.05 46.83 -5.68
CA ALA A 350 10.61 46.53 -5.77
C ALA A 350 10.29 45.18 -5.10
N PRO A 351 9.03 44.93 -4.67
CA PRO A 351 8.64 43.67 -4.04
C PRO A 351 8.51 42.51 -5.04
N ASP A 352 8.75 41.31 -4.52
CA ASP A 352 8.77 40.01 -5.20
C ASP A 352 7.51 39.67 -6.01
N THR A 353 7.71 39.29 -7.28
CA THR A 353 6.66 39.01 -8.29
C THR A 353 6.11 37.58 -8.30
N CYS A 354 6.36 36.78 -7.25
CA CYS A 354 5.90 35.38 -7.22
C CYS A 354 4.48 35.18 -6.65
N ASN A 355 4.00 36.11 -5.81
CA ASN A 355 2.66 36.01 -5.18
C ASN A 355 1.53 36.63 -6.00
N GLU A 356 1.82 37.55 -6.93
CA GLU A 356 0.77 38.18 -7.75
C GLU A 356 0.19 37.23 -8.83
N ASN A 357 0.95 36.21 -9.26
CA ASN A 357 0.50 35.29 -10.31
C ASN A 357 -0.57 34.28 -9.83
N ILE A 358 -0.56 33.90 -8.54
CA ILE A 358 -1.58 33.00 -7.98
C ILE A 358 -2.90 33.74 -7.75
N LEU A 359 -2.81 34.98 -7.23
CA LEU A 359 -3.99 35.82 -6.99
C LEU A 359 -4.63 36.28 -8.31
N SER A 360 -3.82 36.64 -9.31
CA SER A 360 -4.31 36.95 -10.66
C SER A 360 -4.98 35.75 -11.35
N TRP A 361 -4.48 34.53 -11.13
CA TRP A 361 -5.08 33.32 -11.69
C TRP A 361 -6.42 32.98 -11.03
N LEU A 362 -6.51 33.08 -9.70
CA LEU A 362 -7.75 32.83 -8.94
C LEU A 362 -8.86 33.82 -9.32
N ASP A 363 -8.51 35.11 -9.47
CA ASP A 363 -9.46 36.17 -9.83
C ASP A 363 -9.98 36.02 -11.27
N SER A 364 -9.11 35.59 -12.21
CA SER A 364 -9.48 35.33 -13.60
C SER A 364 -10.35 34.08 -13.82
N THR A 365 -10.33 33.13 -12.89
CA THR A 365 -10.99 31.81 -13.05
C THR A 365 -12.35 31.76 -12.36
N PHE A 366 -12.53 32.47 -11.24
CA PHE A 366 -13.73 32.33 -10.41
C PHE A 366 -14.56 33.62 -10.23
N GLY A 367 -14.06 34.79 -10.65
CA GLY A 367 -14.73 36.06 -10.38
C GLY A 367 -14.89 36.32 -8.87
N ASN A 368 -15.40 37.50 -8.50
CA ASN A 368 -15.48 37.99 -7.11
C ASN A 368 -16.43 37.19 -6.15
N GLU A 369 -16.73 35.92 -6.43
CA GLU A 369 -17.67 35.09 -5.66
C GLU A 369 -16.99 34.16 -4.62
N CYS A 370 -15.67 34.25 -4.41
CA CYS A 370 -14.97 33.41 -3.43
C CYS A 370 -13.97 34.23 -2.61
N LEU A 371 -14.24 34.41 -1.32
CA LEU A 371 -13.27 34.92 -0.34
C LEU A 371 -12.65 33.74 0.43
N PRO A 372 -11.33 33.53 0.35
CA PRO A 372 -10.66 32.51 1.17
C PRO A 372 -10.56 33.00 2.62
N THR A 373 -11.06 32.22 3.58
CA THR A 373 -10.73 32.40 4.99
C THR A 373 -9.98 31.19 5.52
N PHE A 374 -8.97 31.45 6.36
CA PHE A 374 -8.09 30.46 6.94
C PHE A 374 -8.50 30.23 8.40
N GLU A 375 -9.00 29.03 8.71
CA GLU A 375 -9.17 28.57 10.10
C GLU A 375 -8.47 27.22 10.28
N GLU A 376 -8.03 26.97 11.52
CA GLU A 376 -7.09 25.91 11.93
C GLU A 376 -7.40 24.54 11.32
N GLY A 377 -6.64 24.15 10.28
CA GLY A 377 -6.62 22.79 9.74
C GLY A 377 -6.75 22.63 8.22
N GLY A 378 -7.05 23.69 7.47
CA GLY A 378 -7.03 23.66 6.00
C GLY A 378 -8.01 24.61 5.30
N TRP A 379 -7.91 24.72 3.97
CA TRP A 379 -8.78 25.56 3.15
C TRP A 379 -10.21 24.98 3.06
N VAL A 380 -11.22 25.80 3.37
CA VAL A 380 -12.64 25.47 3.17
C VAL A 380 -13.24 26.45 2.16
N LEU A 381 -13.90 25.93 1.13
CA LEU A 381 -14.70 26.71 0.18
C LEU A 381 -16.13 26.83 0.73
N MET A 382 -16.52 28.03 1.16
CA MET A 382 -17.88 28.37 1.56
C MET A 382 -18.55 29.10 0.41
N LEU A 383 -19.57 28.51 -0.20
CA LEU A 383 -20.45 29.21 -1.13
C LEU A 383 -21.47 30.00 -0.31
N SER A 384 -21.48 31.33 -0.45
CA SER A 384 -22.52 32.17 0.12
C SER A 384 -23.76 32.08 -0.76
N ASP A 385 -24.83 31.51 -0.25
CA ASP A 385 -26.18 32.03 -0.49
C ASP A 385 -27.15 31.47 0.56
N GLU A 386 -27.52 32.34 1.49
CA GLU A 386 -28.68 32.20 2.36
C GLU A 386 -29.95 32.36 1.51
N GLU A 387 -30.61 31.28 1.09
CA GLU A 387 -32.10 31.27 0.99
C GLU A 387 -32.80 29.93 0.66
N ASN A 388 -32.15 28.76 0.68
CA ASN A 388 -32.90 27.48 0.63
C ASN A 388 -32.27 26.38 1.48
N ALA A 389 -32.55 26.44 2.78
CA ALA A 389 -32.33 25.34 3.71
C ALA A 389 -33.28 24.17 3.41
N MET A 390 -32.84 23.24 2.55
CA MET A 390 -33.28 21.84 2.56
C MET A 390 -32.04 20.95 2.56
N VAL A 391 -31.69 20.44 3.73
CA VAL A 391 -30.64 19.43 3.90
C VAL A 391 -31.09 18.14 3.21
N ARG A 392 -30.69 17.97 1.94
CA ARG A 392 -30.59 16.67 1.29
C ARG A 392 -29.12 16.27 1.29
N ARG A 393 -28.78 15.25 2.09
CA ARG A 393 -27.52 14.51 1.94
C ARG A 393 -27.61 13.67 0.67
N SER A 394 -27.21 14.28 -0.45
CA SER A 394 -26.99 13.56 -1.71
C SER A 394 -25.53 13.12 -1.72
N TYR A 395 -25.27 11.83 -1.48
CA TYR A 395 -23.95 11.25 -1.67
C TYR A 395 -23.67 11.13 -3.18
N PHE A 396 -22.64 11.84 -3.65
CA PHE A 396 -21.83 11.55 -4.83
C PHE A 396 -22.57 11.16 -6.13
N GLU A 397 -22.96 12.16 -6.93
CA GLU A 397 -22.62 12.15 -8.36
C GLU A 397 -21.48 13.16 -8.53
N LEU A 398 -20.29 12.80 -8.09
CA LEU A 398 -19.07 13.58 -8.34
C LEU A 398 -18.30 12.86 -9.44
N ASP A 399 -18.15 13.57 -10.54
CA ASP A 399 -17.52 13.17 -11.80
C ASP A 399 -16.25 12.30 -11.59
N GLU A 400 -16.26 11.09 -12.16
CA GLU A 400 -15.15 10.12 -12.14
C GLU A 400 -13.87 10.67 -12.80
N ASP A 401 -13.91 11.85 -13.41
CA ASP A 401 -12.73 12.51 -13.96
C ASP A 401 -12.09 13.51 -12.99
N LEU A 402 -12.84 14.12 -12.06
CA LEU A 402 -12.29 15.14 -11.16
C LEU A 402 -11.48 14.53 -10.00
N ILE A 403 -11.88 13.37 -9.47
CA ILE A 403 -11.11 12.64 -8.45
C ILE A 403 -9.84 12.01 -9.06
N PHE A 404 -9.83 11.75 -10.37
CA PHE A 404 -8.89 10.81 -10.98
C PHE A 404 -7.92 11.41 -12.02
N SER A 405 -7.96 12.72 -12.26
CA SER A 405 -7.15 13.39 -13.31
C SER A 405 -5.65 13.60 -13.00
N ARG A 406 -5.15 13.29 -11.80
CA ARG A 406 -3.73 13.50 -11.43
C ARG A 406 -2.99 12.28 -10.88
N HIS A 407 -3.50 11.06 -11.10
CA HIS A 407 -3.17 9.91 -10.24
C HIS A 407 -2.32 8.77 -10.84
N TRP A 408 -1.60 8.93 -11.95
CA TRP A 408 -0.54 8.01 -12.43
C TRP A 408 0.26 8.68 -13.55
N PRO A 409 1.55 8.35 -13.82
CA PRO A 409 2.22 8.86 -15.02
C PRO A 409 1.44 8.43 -16.26
N LEU A 410 0.75 9.40 -16.86
CA LEU A 410 0.05 9.23 -18.12
C LEU A 410 1.10 9.14 -19.22
N ASN A 411 1.02 8.10 -20.04
CA ASN A 411 1.52 8.17 -21.40
C ASN A 411 0.60 9.14 -22.15
N PRO A 412 1.10 10.13 -22.91
CA PRO A 412 0.25 10.89 -23.81
C PRO A 412 -0.35 9.91 -24.82
N SER A 413 -1.67 9.98 -25.00
CA SER A 413 -2.37 9.23 -26.05
C SER A 413 -1.65 9.40 -27.40
N PRO A 414 -1.46 8.34 -28.20
CA PRO A 414 -0.97 8.51 -29.55
C PRO A 414 -1.97 9.32 -30.40
N PRO A 415 -1.50 10.08 -31.40
CA PRO A 415 -2.27 11.08 -32.14
C PRO A 415 -3.47 10.53 -32.91
#